data_AF-A0A0C3D240-F1
#
_entry.id   AF-A0A0C3D240-F1
#
_cell.length_a   1.000
_cell.length_b   1.000
_cell.length_c   1.000
_cell.angle_alpha   90.00
_cell.angle_beta   90.00
_cell.angle_gamma   90.00
#
_symmetry.space_group_name_H-M   'P 1'
#
loop_
_entity.id
_entity.type
_entity.pdbx_description
1 polymer ?
#
loop_
_entity_poly.entity_id
_entity_poly.type
_entity_poly.pdbx_seq_one_letter_code
_entity_poly.pdbx_strand_id
1 'polypeptide(L)' 'QKLRGTLCFLGGILLVFFKYPFIGMVVETFGFLNLFGDFFPVVLTFLRQLPFVGTLLSLPYIRPVVDRLAGSRASAV' A
#
# COMPACT_ATOMS: atom_id res chain seq x y z
N GLN A 1 -2.78 -14.71 -5.49
CA GLN A 1 -3.29 -13.71 -4.51
C GLN A 1 -3.82 -12.41 -5.12
N LYS A 2 -3.27 -11.91 -6.25
CA LYS A 2 -3.64 -10.61 -6.85
C LYS A 2 -5.09 -10.52 -7.35
N LEU A 3 -5.64 -11.62 -7.87
CA LEU A 3 -7.02 -11.68 -8.38
C LEU A 3 -8.09 -11.31 -7.33
N ARG A 4 -7.86 -11.66 -6.05
CA ARG A 4 -8.80 -11.37 -4.96
C ARG A 4 -8.85 -9.87 -4.64
N GLY A 5 -7.71 -9.19 -4.69
CA GLY A 5 -7.66 -7.73 -4.52
C GLY A 5 -8.29 -7.02 -5.71
N THR A 6 -8.07 -7.50 -6.94
CA THR A 6 -8.64 -6.87 -8.15
C THR A 6 -10.15 -6.96 -8.13
N LEU A 7 -10.69 -8.13 -7.76
CA LEU A 7 -12.13 -8.35 -7.58
C LEU A 7 -12.71 -7.48 -6.47
N CYS A 8 -11.99 -7.29 -5.37
CA CYS A 8 -12.45 -6.45 -4.26
C CYS A 8 -12.46 -4.95 -4.64
N PHE A 9 -11.44 -4.50 -5.40
CA PHE A 9 -11.39 -3.13 -5.94
C PHE A 9 -12.50 -2.88 -6.97
N LEU A 10 -12.66 -3.75 -7.97
CA LEU A 10 -13.75 -3.63 -8.96
C LEU A 10 -15.13 -3.75 -8.31
N GLY A 11 -15.27 -4.64 -7.32
CA GLY A 11 -16.50 -4.78 -6.54
C GLY A 11 -16.83 -3.53 -5.73
N GLY A 12 -15.81 -2.86 -5.17
CA GLY A 12 -15.95 -1.55 -4.52
C GLY A 12 -16.48 -0.47 -5.47
N ILE A 13 -15.89 -0.38 -6.67
CA ILE A 13 -16.34 0.55 -7.72
C ILE A 13 -17.82 0.32 -8.06
N LEU A 14 -18.21 -0.93 -8.30
CA LEU A 14 -19.61 -1.26 -8.58
C LEU A 14 -20.55 -0.87 -7.42
N LEU A 15 -20.13 -1.08 -6.17
CA LEU A 15 -20.87 -0.67 -4.98
C LEU A 15 -21.07 0.85 -4.87
N VAL A 16 -20.06 1.64 -5.23
CA VAL A 16 -20.16 3.10 -5.29
C VAL A 16 -21.22 3.53 -6.31
N PHE A 17 -21.21 2.91 -7.50
CA PHE A 17 -22.19 3.18 -8.55
C PHE A 17 -23.62 2.74 -8.17
N PHE A 18 -23.79 1.70 -7.36
CA PHE A 18 -25.09 1.21 -6.88
C PHE A 18 -25.69 1.98 -5.69
N LYS A 19 -25.29 3.25 -5.49
CA LYS A 19 -25.81 4.16 -4.44
C LYS A 19 -25.32 3.87 -3.02
N TYR A 20 -24.27 3.05 -2.86
CA TYR A 20 -23.58 2.80 -1.58
C TYR A 20 -22.13 3.34 -1.57
N PRO A 21 -21.92 4.65 -1.79
CA PRO A 21 -20.59 5.23 -1.94
C PRO A 21 -19.73 5.08 -0.69
N PHE A 22 -20.31 5.20 0.51
CA PHE A 22 -19.53 5.12 1.74
C PHE A 22 -18.92 3.73 1.96
N ILE A 23 -19.71 2.68 1.73
CA ILE A 23 -19.28 1.29 1.86
C ILE A 23 -18.34 0.94 0.70
N GLY A 24 -18.66 1.38 -0.51
CA GLY A 24 -17.84 1.18 -1.70
C GLY A 24 -16.43 1.78 -1.54
N MET A 25 -16.30 3.00 -1.02
CA MET A 25 -15.01 3.64 -0.76
C MET A 25 -14.15 2.87 0.24
N VAL A 26 -14.74 2.30 1.29
CA VAL A 26 -14.01 1.46 2.26
C VAL A 26 -13.51 0.18 1.58
N VAL A 27 -14.40 -0.53 0.87
CA VAL A 27 -14.05 -1.77 0.16
C VAL A 27 -13.01 -1.52 -0.92
N GLU A 28 -13.14 -0.42 -1.66
CA GLU A 28 -12.21 -0.01 -2.71
C GLU A 28 -10.83 0.29 -2.10
N THR A 29 -10.76 1.02 -0.98
CA THR A 29 -9.50 1.30 -0.28
C THR A 29 -8.84 0.01 0.22
N PHE A 30 -9.62 -0.94 0.77
CA PHE A 30 -9.11 -2.25 1.18
C PHE A 30 -8.60 -3.08 -0.01
N GLY A 31 -9.35 -3.10 -1.12
CA GLY A 31 -8.95 -3.78 -2.35
C GLY A 31 -7.68 -3.18 -2.96
N PHE A 32 -7.59 -1.85 -2.97
CA PHE A 32 -6.44 -1.08 -3.42
C PHE A 32 -5.20 -1.38 -2.57
N LEU A 33 -5.29 -1.29 -1.24
CA LEU A 33 -4.17 -1.60 -0.34
C LEU A 33 -3.70 -3.06 -0.48
N ASN A 34 -4.61 -4.00 -0.73
CA ASN A 34 -4.26 -5.40 -0.95
C ASN A 34 -3.63 -5.65 -2.34
N LEU A 35 -3.97 -4.85 -3.35
CA LEU A 35 -3.32 -4.84 -4.66
C LEU A 35 -1.92 -4.26 -4.60
N PHE A 36 -1.83 -3.07 -3.99
CA PHE A 36 -0.63 -2.24 -3.96
C PHE A 36 0.28 -2.50 -2.75
N GLY A 37 -0.13 -3.35 -1.81
CA GLY A 37 0.64 -3.77 -0.63
C GLY A 37 2.06 -4.28 -0.94
N ASP A 38 2.23 -4.83 -2.14
CA ASP A 38 3.46 -5.38 -2.69
C ASP A 38 4.37 -4.31 -3.33
N PHE A 39 3.78 -3.17 -3.70
CA PHE A 39 4.50 -2.02 -4.25
C PHE A 39 5.02 -1.10 -3.15
N PHE A 40 4.60 -1.27 -1.89
CA PHE A 40 5.10 -0.48 -0.76
C PHE A 40 6.63 -0.55 -0.60
N PRO A 41 7.31 -1.71 -0.64
CA PRO A 41 8.77 -1.78 -0.61
C PRO A 41 9.44 -1.01 -1.75
N VAL A 42 8.86 -1.06 -2.95
CA VAL A 42 9.31 -0.33 -4.13
C VAL A 42 9.19 1.18 -3.90
N VAL A 43 8.03 1.64 -3.43
CA VAL A 43 7.77 3.05 -3.08
C VAL A 43 8.71 3.53 -1.96
N LEU A 44 8.92 2.73 -0.91
CA LEU A 44 9.86 3.06 0.17
C LEU A 44 11.30 3.19 -0.33
N THR A 45 11.70 2.36 -1.29
CA THR A 45 13.03 2.41 -1.92
C THR A 45 13.18 3.69 -2.74
N PHE A 46 12.17 4.05 -3.54
CA PHE A 46 12.14 5.33 -4.27
C PHE A 46 12.16 6.55 -3.35
N LEU A 47 11.39 6.53 -2.25
CA LEU A 47 11.35 7.63 -1.31
C LEU A 47 12.69 7.85 -0.60
N ARG A 48 13.45 6.78 -0.34
CA ARG A 48 14.83 6.89 0.18
C ARG A 48 15.81 7.53 -0.80
N GLN A 49 15.55 7.45 -2.11
CA GLN A 49 16.40 8.06 -3.14
C GLN A 49 16.16 9.58 -3.29
N LEU A 50 15.07 10.12 -2.73
CA LEU A 50 14.79 11.55 -2.79
C LEU A 50 15.54 12.31 -1.67
N PRO A 51 16.24 13.43 -1.98
CA PRO A 51 17.11 14.12 -1.03
C PRO A 51 16.37 14.79 0.14
N PHE A 52 15.06 15.03 0.02
CA PHE A 52 14.23 15.56 1.12
C PHE A 52 13.54 14.46 1.93
N VAL A 53 12.82 13.58 1.24
CA VAL A 53 12.01 12.52 1.87
C VAL A 53 12.89 11.41 2.43
N GLY A 54 13.97 11.06 1.74
CA GLY A 54 14.93 10.06 2.17
C GLY A 54 15.62 10.47 3.47
N THR A 55 15.95 11.75 3.62
CA THR A 55 16.58 12.27 4.84
C THR A 55 15.65 12.15 6.05
N LEU A 56 14.35 12.46 5.89
CA LEU A 56 13.33 12.27 6.93
C LEU A 56 13.11 10.79 7.27
N LEU A 57 13.02 9.92 6.27
CA LEU A 57 12.92 8.47 6.48
C LEU A 57 14.20 7.88 7.09
N SER A 58 15.32 8.56 6.94
CA SER A 58 16.61 8.21 7.51
C SER A 58 16.83 8.77 8.93
N LEU A 59 15.81 9.37 9.56
CA LEU A 59 15.91 9.75 10.97
C LEU A 59 16.02 8.50 11.86
N PRO A 60 16.85 8.53 12.92
CA PRO A 60 17.13 7.35 13.76
C PRO A 60 15.89 6.75 14.42
N TYR A 61 14.83 7.54 14.58
CA TYR A 61 13.55 7.09 15.12
C TYR A 61 12.69 6.30 14.12
N ILE A 62 12.81 6.61 12.82
CA ILE A 62 11.90 6.10 11.77
C ILE A 62 12.57 4.98 10.96
N ARG A 63 13.90 4.99 10.86
CA ARG A 63 14.72 3.95 10.22
C ARG A 63 14.34 2.51 10.61
N PRO A 64 14.24 2.12 11.89
CA PRO A 64 14.00 0.71 12.25
C PRO A 64 12.64 0.22 11.78
N VAL A 65 11.61 1.08 11.82
CA VAL A 65 10.26 0.74 11.35
C VAL A 65 10.24 0.58 9.83
N VAL A 66 10.89 1.49 9.11
CA VAL A 66 10.96 1.44 7.65
C VAL A 66 11.79 0.24 7.19
N ASP A 67 12.89 -0.10 7.87
CA ASP A 67 13.69 -1.29 7.55
C ASP A 67 12.96 -2.60 7.88
N ARG A 68 12.17 -2.64 8.96
CA ARG A 68 11.30 -3.79 9.24
C ARG A 68 10.24 -3.96 8.17
N LEU A 69 9.62 -2.88 7.71
CA LEU A 69 8.61 -2.91 6.64
C LEU A 69 9.20 -3.28 5.26
N ALA A 70 10.41 -2.80 4.95
CA ALA A 70 11.11 -3.11 3.71
C ALA A 70 11.69 -4.54 3.73
N GLY A 71 12.32 -4.96 4.83
CA GLY A 71 12.96 -6.28 4.97
C GLY A 71 11.98 -7.43 5.21
N SER A 72 10.92 -7.22 6.00
CA SER A 72 9.96 -8.29 6.33
C SER A 72 9.08 -8.71 5.15
N ARG A 73 9.00 -7.91 4.08
CA ARG A 73 8.24 -8.27 2.86
C ARG A 73 9.11 -8.84 1.75
N ALA A 74 10.42 -8.57 1.75
CA ALA A 74 11.36 -9.18 0.82
C ALA A 74 11.61 -10.68 1.09
N SER A 75 11.45 -11.13 2.35
CA SER A 75 11.63 -12.55 2.72
C SER A 75 10.36 -13.41 2.64
N ALA A 76 9.25 -12.89 2.13
CA ALA A 76 7.99 -13.63 1.98
C ALA A 76 7.75 -14.10 0.53
N VAL A 77 8.83 -14.35 -0.23
CA VAL A 77 8.81 -15.00 -1.55
C VAL A 77 9.37 -16.41 -1.47
#